data_AF-A0A258NPB0-F1
#
_entry.id   AF-A0A258NPB0-F1
#
_cell.length_a   1.000
_cell.length_b   1.000
_cell.length_c   1.000
_cell.angle_alpha   90.00
_cell.angle_beta   90.00
_cell.angle_gamma   90.00
#
_symmetry.space_group_name_H-M   'P 1'
#
loop_
_entity.id
_entity.type
_entity.pdbx_description
1 polymer ?
#
loop_
_entity_poly.entity_id
_entity_poly.type
_entity_poly.pdbx_seq_one_letter_code
_entity_poly.pdbx_strand_id
1 'polypeptide(L)' 'MDELSPSQWVTRCAERLHDRWHTVEPAQLEEVAMELWRDSHLRALPPAEAAALWLSPVACQQS' A
#
# COMPACT_ATOMS: atom_id res chain seq x y z
N MET A 1 4.40 -15.82 -13.21
CA MET A 1 3.76 -14.63 -12.65
C MET A 1 3.83 -14.84 -11.16
N ASP A 2 4.71 -14.13 -10.46
CA ASP A 2 4.93 -14.34 -9.02
C ASP A 2 3.64 -14.03 -8.27
N GLU A 3 2.88 -15.07 -7.94
CA GLU A 3 1.75 -15.01 -7.02
C GLU A 3 2.31 -14.75 -5.62
N LEU A 4 2.61 -13.47 -5.35
CA LEU A 4 3.03 -13.04 -4.02
C LEU A 4 1.95 -13.45 -3.03
N SER A 5 2.38 -14.13 -1.96
CA SER A 5 1.48 -14.43 -0.85
C SER A 5 0.92 -13.10 -0.30
N PRO A 6 -0.31 -13.08 0.24
CA PRO A 6 -0.90 -11.88 0.82
C PRO A 6 0.02 -11.21 1.84
N SER A 7 0.71 -12.00 2.67
CA SER A 7 1.72 -11.51 3.62
C SER A 7 2.91 -10.83 2.92
N GLN A 8 3.43 -11.42 1.84
CA GLN A 8 4.53 -10.83 1.08
C GLN A 8 4.12 -9.53 0.38
N TRP A 9 2.91 -9.49 -0.17
CA TRP A 9 2.40 -8.26 -0.80
C TRP A 9 2.27 -7.14 0.23
N VAL A 10 1.70 -7.44 1.41
CA VAL A 10 1.55 -6.48 2.52
C VAL A 10 2.90 -5.97 2.99
N THR A 11 3.87 -6.84 3.27
CA THR A 11 5.22 -6.43 3.69
C THR A 11 5.89 -5.55 2.64
N ARG A 12 5.87 -5.93 1.36
CA ARG A 12 6.46 -5.14 0.28
C ARG A 12 5.79 -3.78 0.10
N CYS A 13 4.47 -3.72 0.26
CA CYS A 13 3.70 -2.48 0.20
C CYS A 13 4.04 -1.58 1.39
N ALA A 14 4.08 -2.13 2.61
CA ALA A 14 4.45 -1.41 3.83
C ALA A 14 5.89 -0.87 3.79
N GLU A 15 6.86 -1.65 3.31
CA GLU A 15 8.24 -1.19 3.09
C GLU A 15 8.27 0.03 2.15
N ARG A 16 7.47 -0.01 1.08
CA ARG A 16 7.42 1.08 0.10
C ARG A 16 6.77 2.35 0.67
N LEU A 17 5.73 2.18 1.48
CA LEU A 17 5.12 3.29 2.22
C LEU A 17 6.09 3.87 3.24
N HIS A 18 6.89 3.04 3.92
CA HIS A 18 7.85 3.47 4.93
C HIS A 18 9.01 4.26 4.33
N ASP A 19 9.47 3.89 3.13
CA ASP A 19 10.47 4.64 2.35
C ASP A 19 10.01 6.08 2.00
N ARG A 20 8.69 6.33 1.98
CA ARG A 20 8.10 7.66 1.80
C ARG A 20 7.75 8.34 3.12
N TRP A 21 7.27 7.59 4.10
CA TRP A 21 6.87 8.07 5.42
C TRP A 21 7.65 7.40 6.54
N HIS A 22 8.92 7.77 6.65
CA HIS A 22 9.81 7.30 7.72
C HIS A 22 9.32 7.69 9.13
N THR A 23 8.42 8.69 9.22
CA THR A 23 7.84 9.16 10.48
C THR A 23 6.67 8.30 10.96
N VAL A 24 6.10 7.46 10.08
CA VAL A 24 4.99 6.56 10.42
C VAL A 24 5.56 5.20 10.80
N GLU A 25 5.04 4.62 11.88
CA GLU A 25 5.50 3.33 12.36
C GLU A 25 5.21 2.22 11.34
N PRO A 26 6.14 1.27 11.15
CA PRO A 26 5.96 0.18 10.19
C PRO A 26 4.70 -0.66 10.47
N ALA A 27 4.35 -0.86 11.74
CA ALA A 27 3.13 -1.57 12.12
C ALA A 27 1.85 -0.88 11.60
N GLN A 28 1.80 0.45 11.62
CA GLN A 28 0.66 1.20 11.06
C GLN A 28 0.63 1.11 9.53
N LEU A 29 1.79 1.05 8.88
CA LEU A 29 1.88 0.88 7.43
C LEU A 29 1.50 -0.54 6.97
N GLU A 30 1.79 -1.55 7.79
CA GLU A 30 1.33 -2.93 7.56
C GLU A 30 -0.19 -3.04 7.67
N GLU A 31 -0.81 -2.36 8.66
CA GLU A 31 -2.27 -2.27 8.78
C GLU A 31 -2.88 -1.64 7.53
N VAL A 32 -2.37 -0.49 7.09
CA VAL A 32 -2.81 0.17 5.85
C VAL A 32 -2.61 -0.76 4.64
N ALA A 33 -1.45 -1.41 4.52
CA ALA A 33 -1.19 -2.34 3.43
C ALA A 33 -2.17 -3.54 3.44
N MET A 34 -2.58 -4.03 4.61
CA MET A 34 -3.64 -5.04 4.71
C MET A 34 -4.99 -4.52 4.23
N GLU A 35 -5.32 -3.26 4.53
CA GLU A 35 -6.52 -2.61 3.99
C GLU A 35 -6.46 -2.47 2.47
N LEU A 36 -5.31 -2.04 1.91
CA LEU A 36 -5.10 -1.95 0.47
C LEU A 36 -5.22 -3.31 -0.21
N TRP A 37 -4.78 -4.39 0.45
CA TRP A 37 -4.90 -5.76 -0.09
C TRP A 37 -6.36 -6.26 -0.13
N ARG A 38 -7.22 -5.79 0.76
CA ARG A 38 -8.67 -6.11 0.72
C ARG A 38 -9.34 -5.47 -0.48
N ASP A 39 -8.79 -4.37 -0.97
CA ASP A 39 -9.31 -3.70 -2.15
C ASP A 39 -8.95 -4.47 -3.41
N SER A 40 -9.97 -4.93 -4.14
CA SER A 40 -9.77 -5.82 -5.29
C SER A 40 -9.08 -5.11 -6.46
N HIS A 41 -9.21 -3.78 -6.53
CA HIS A 41 -8.58 -2.97 -7.57
C HIS A 41 -7.09 -2.79 -7.30
N LEU A 42 -6.71 -2.56 -6.05
CA LEU A 42 -5.30 -2.43 -5.63
C LEU A 42 -4.59 -3.77 -5.56
N ARG A 43 -5.28 -4.83 -5.12
CA ARG A 43 -4.75 -6.20 -5.13
C ARG A 43 -4.41 -6.70 -6.53
N ALA A 44 -5.10 -6.21 -7.56
CA ALA A 44 -4.77 -6.53 -8.95
C ALA A 44 -3.45 -5.89 -9.41
N LEU A 45 -2.93 -4.91 -8.66
CA LEU A 45 -1.69 -4.20 -8.95
C LEU A 45 -0.51 -4.75 -8.13
N PRO A 46 0.73 -4.59 -8.62
CA PRO A 46 1.91 -4.86 -7.81
C PRO A 46 1.98 -3.91 -6.61
N PRO A 47 2.56 -4.34 -5.47
CA PRO A 47 2.52 -3.59 -4.21
C PRO A 47 3.14 -2.19 -4.32
N ALA A 48 4.15 -2.02 -5.18
CA ALA A 48 4.74 -0.71 -5.44
C ALA A 48 3.79 0.25 -6.18
N GLU A 49 2.97 -0.27 -7.08
CA GLU A 49 2.03 0.51 -7.88
C GLU A 49 0.74 0.78 -7.10
N ALA A 50 0.25 -0.19 -6.33
CA ALA A 50 -0.84 0.01 -5.38
C ALA A 50 -0.51 1.09 -4.34
N ALA A 51 0.71 1.04 -3.76
CA ALA A 51 1.19 2.08 -2.86
C ALA A 51 1.25 3.44 -3.57
N ALA A 52 1.76 3.52 -4.80
CA ALA A 52 1.83 4.78 -5.56
C ALA A 52 0.44 5.34 -5.92
N LEU A 53 -0.52 4.47 -6.22
CA LEU A 53 -1.90 4.86 -6.53
C LEU A 53 -2.63 5.39 -5.29
N TRP A 54 -2.40 4.76 -4.14
CA TRP A 54 -2.97 5.21 -2.87
C TRP A 54 -2.26 6.45 -2.30
N LEU A 55 -0.95 6.60 -2.54
CA LEU A 55 -0.17 7.80 -2.24
C LEU A 55 -0.45 8.96 -3.20
N SER A 56 -1.07 8.70 -4.36
CA SER A 56 -1.47 9.78 -5.24
C SER A 56 -2.43 10.66 -4.46
N PRO A 57 -2.20 11.98 -4.40
CA PRO A 57 -3.08 12.87 -3.69
C PRO A 57 -4.49 12.62 -4.23
N VAL A 58 -5.43 12.27 -3.36
CA VAL A 58 -6.86 12.50 -3.60
C VAL A 58 -6.99 14.01 -3.70
N ALA A 59 -6.58 14.55 -4.84
CA ALA A 59 -6.56 15.97 -5.08
C ALA A 59 -8.03 16.38 -5.08
N CYS A 60 -8.41 17.16 -4.06
CA CYS A 60 -9.55 18.06 -4.11
C CYS A 60 -10.93 17.39 -4.20
N GLN A 61 -11.42 16.79 -3.11
CA GLN A 61 -12.88 16.66 -2.94
C GLN A 61 -13.34 16.80 -1.49
N GLN A 62 -12.85 17.80 -0.76
CA GLN A 62 -13.61 18.42 0.32
C GLN A 62 -13.27 19.91 0.37
N SER A 63 -14.13 20.71 -0.25
CA SER A 63 -14.28 22.15 -0.01
C SER A 63 -15.39 22.36 1.02
#